data_AF-A0A355H1M1-F1
#
_entry.id   AF-A0A355H1M1-F1
#
_cell.length_a   1.000
_cell.length_b   1.000
_cell.length_c   1.000
_cell.angle_alpha   90.00
_cell.angle_beta   90.00
_cell.angle_gamma   90.00
#
_symmetry.space_group_name_H-M   'P 1'
#
loop_
_entity.id
_entity.type
_entity.pdbx_description
1 polymer ?
#
loop_
_entity_poly.entity_id
_entity_poly.type
_entity_poly.pdbx_seq_one_letter_code
_entity_poly.pdbx_strand_id
1 'polypeptide(L)'
;MDSSYSSPTTKPLYRGTQVVWYILGIIEVLLAFRFVLRLLAANPSAGFSRFIYTVSYPFAAPFLKVFQVSKVESGIFEWTTLLAMFVFFLIAWGIVKLFFMSKTVSTTEAAAKLDKNN
;
A
#
# COMPACT_ATOMS: atom_id res chain seq x y z
N MET A 1 -8.92 18.36 -38.34
CA MET A 1 -7.75 17.82 -37.59
C MET A 1 -8.25 17.67 -36.18
N ASP A 2 -8.84 16.50 -35.88
CA ASP A 2 -9.83 16.43 -34.81
C ASP A 2 -9.24 15.69 -33.59
N SER A 3 -9.21 16.45 -32.51
CA SER A 3 -8.53 16.22 -31.24
C SER A 3 -9.41 15.45 -30.25
N SER A 4 -9.69 14.17 -30.45
CA SER A 4 -10.72 13.49 -29.64
C SER A 4 -10.41 12.07 -29.14
N TYR A 5 -9.17 11.75 -28.79
CA TYR A 5 -8.84 10.48 -28.09
C TYR A 5 -8.79 10.60 -26.56
N SER A 6 -9.72 11.37 -25.97
CA SER A 6 -9.94 11.34 -24.53
C SER A 6 -10.94 10.23 -24.19
N SER A 7 -10.49 8.98 -24.11
CA SER A 7 -11.35 7.85 -23.70
C SER A 7 -11.89 8.10 -22.27
N PRO A 8 -13.22 8.25 -22.08
CA PRO A 8 -13.82 8.60 -20.78
C PRO A 8 -13.59 7.57 -19.66
N THR A 9 -13.15 6.36 -20.02
CA THR A 9 -13.08 5.19 -19.13
C THR A 9 -11.77 5.10 -18.33
N THR A 10 -10.76 5.94 -18.61
CA THR A 10 -9.44 5.88 -17.93
C THR A 10 -9.36 6.67 -16.62
N LYS A 11 -10.21 7.70 -16.46
CA LYS A 11 -10.20 8.60 -15.30
C LYS A 11 -10.53 7.91 -13.96
N PRO A 12 -11.51 6.99 -13.87
CA PRO A 12 -11.84 6.31 -12.60
C PRO A 12 -10.71 5.40 -12.12
N LEU A 13 -10.03 4.72 -13.05
CA LEU A 13 -8.97 3.75 -12.76
C LEU A 13 -7.72 4.41 -12.17
N TYR A 14 -7.36 5.55 -12.74
CA TYR A 14 -6.24 6.36 -12.27
C TYR A 14 -6.48 6.85 -10.85
N ARG A 15 -7.68 7.41 -10.58
CA ARG A 15 -8.07 7.87 -9.24
C ARG A 15 -8.10 6.74 -8.22
N GLY A 16 -8.66 5.58 -8.57
CA GLY A 16 -8.65 4.41 -7.69
C GLY A 16 -7.23 3.98 -7.31
N THR A 17 -6.32 3.92 -8.30
CA THR A 17 -4.91 3.60 -8.07
C THR A 17 -4.23 4.62 -7.15
N GLN A 18 -4.47 5.92 -7.35
CA GLN A 18 -3.94 6.98 -6.48
C GLN A 18 -4.42 6.85 -5.03
N VAL A 19 -5.72 6.57 -4.84
CA VAL A 19 -6.30 6.39 -3.50
C VAL A 19 -5.66 5.21 -2.79
N VAL A 20 -5.48 4.07 -3.48
CA VAL A 20 -4.83 2.89 -2.89
C VAL A 20 -3.40 3.20 -2.47
N TRP A 21 -2.60 3.84 -3.33
CA TRP A 21 -1.22 4.22 -2.99
C TRP A 21 -1.14 5.24 -1.87
N TYR A 22 -2.08 6.20 -1.79
CA TYR A 22 -2.12 7.19 -0.73
C TYR A 22 -2.43 6.56 0.63
N ILE A 23 -3.44 5.67 0.68
CA ILE A 23 -3.79 4.92 1.90
C ILE A 23 -2.62 4.05 2.34
N LEU A 24 -2.00 3.31 1.40
CA LEU A 24 -0.80 2.53 1.70
C LEU A 24 0.29 3.42 2.28
N GLY A 25 0.59 4.56 1.66
CA GLY A 25 1.62 5.49 2.13
C GLY A 25 1.39 5.97 3.56
N ILE A 26 0.13 6.27 3.94
CA ILE A 26 -0.21 6.64 5.32
C ILE A 26 0.06 5.47 6.29
N ILE A 27 -0.38 4.26 5.94
CA ILE A 27 -0.17 3.06 6.77
C ILE A 27 1.32 2.78 6.93
N GLU A 28 2.09 2.81 5.85
CA GLU A 28 3.53 2.60 5.83
C GLU A 28 4.27 3.62 6.69
N VAL A 29 3.92 4.91 6.60
CA VAL A 29 4.53 5.96 7.44
C VAL A 29 4.27 5.71 8.92
N LEU A 30 3.04 5.31 9.29
CA LEU A 30 2.71 4.98 10.69
C LEU A 30 3.50 3.77 11.20
N LEU A 31 3.61 2.71 10.39
CA LEU A 31 4.36 1.49 10.73
C LEU A 31 5.88 1.74 10.76
N ALA A 32 6.40 2.56 9.86
CA ALA A 32 7.80 2.96 9.85
C ALA A 32 8.17 3.76 11.10
N PHE A 33 7.35 4.76 11.48
CA PHE A 33 7.55 5.47 12.74
C PHE A 33 7.47 4.53 13.93
N ARG A 34 6.49 3.62 13.97
CA ARG A 34 6.39 2.61 15.02
C ARG A 34 7.69 1.80 15.13
N PHE A 35 8.17 1.26 14.01
CA PHE A 35 9.36 0.43 13.95
C PHE A 35 10.60 1.19 14.45
N VAL A 36 10.84 2.40 13.95
CA VAL A 36 11.99 3.23 14.35
C VAL A 36 11.92 3.58 15.84
N LEU A 37 10.76 3.98 16.35
CA LEU A 37 10.59 4.32 17.77
C LEU A 37 10.84 3.11 18.68
N ARG A 38 10.37 1.92 18.29
CA ARG A 38 10.62 0.67 19.02
C ARG A 38 12.09 0.26 18.99
N LEU A 39 12.71 0.39 17.81
CA LEU A 39 14.11 0.06 17.60
C LEU A 39 15.04 0.97 18.40
N LEU A 40 14.73 2.26 18.47
CA LEU A 40 15.52 3.25 19.20
C LEU A 40 15.12 3.41 20.68
N ALA A 41 14.34 2.47 21.22
CA ALA A 41 13.91 2.48 22.62
C ALA A 41 13.19 3.79 23.05
N ALA A 42 12.45 4.42 22.14
CA ALA A 42 11.80 5.69 22.40
C ALA A 42 10.80 5.57 23.57
N ASN A 43 10.78 6.61 24.43
CA ASN A 43 9.91 6.64 25.61
C ASN A 43 8.43 6.40 25.22
N PRO A 44 7.81 5.29 25.65
CA PRO A 44 6.44 4.95 25.27
C PRO A 44 5.39 5.85 25.92
N SER A 45 5.73 6.56 26.99
CA SER A 45 4.84 7.50 27.67
C SER A 45 4.86 8.90 27.05
N ALA A 46 5.81 9.21 26.16
CA ALA A 46 5.83 10.47 25.42
C ALA A 46 4.61 10.56 24.49
N GLY A 47 4.00 11.74 24.37
CA GLY A 47 2.75 11.94 23.63
C GLY A 47 2.82 11.46 22.18
N PHE A 48 3.90 11.80 21.46
CA PHE A 48 4.11 11.38 20.07
C PHE A 48 4.25 9.85 19.94
N SER A 49 5.12 9.23 20.76
CA SER A 49 5.32 7.77 20.74
C SER A 49 4.02 7.02 21.04
N ARG A 50 3.29 7.46 22.07
CA ARG A 50 2.01 6.88 22.45
C ARG A 50 0.98 6.99 21.34
N PHE A 51 0.90 8.15 20.68
CA PHE A 51 0.03 8.36 19.52
C PHE A 51 0.35 7.37 18.40
N ILE A 52 1.62 7.30 17.98
CA ILE A 52 2.05 6.37 16.92
C ILE A 52 1.75 4.93 17.29
N TYR A 53 2.09 4.49 18.51
CA TYR A 53 1.83 3.12 18.95
C TYR A 53 0.34 2.77 19.00
N THR A 54 -0.51 3.74 19.30
CA THR A 54 -1.98 3.55 19.35
C THR A 54 -2.56 3.46 17.94
N VAL A 55 -2.25 4.41 17.07
CA VAL A 55 -2.83 4.47 15.72
C VAL A 55 -2.28 3.37 14.82
N SER A 56 -1.02 2.97 15.01
CA SER A 56 -0.42 1.84 14.27
C SER A 56 -0.87 0.46 14.76
N TYR A 57 -1.48 0.36 15.95
CA TYR A 57 -1.78 -0.93 16.57
C TYR A 57 -2.70 -1.82 15.72
N PRO A 58 -3.83 -1.35 15.15
CA PRO A 58 -4.71 -2.21 14.36
C PRO A 58 -4.02 -2.85 13.14
N PHE A 59 -3.03 -2.18 12.56
CA PHE A 59 -2.28 -2.67 11.41
C PHE A 59 -1.22 -3.71 11.81
N ALA A 60 -0.58 -3.53 12.96
CA ALA A 60 0.41 -4.47 13.49
C ALA A 60 -0.23 -5.69 14.20
N ALA A 61 -1.42 -5.51 14.80
CA ALA A 61 -2.08 -6.49 15.67
C ALA A 61 -2.19 -7.91 15.10
N PRO A 62 -2.56 -8.11 13.81
CA PRO A 62 -2.65 -9.46 13.24
C PRO A 62 -1.31 -10.22 13.21
N PHE A 63 -0.18 -9.50 13.22
CA PHE A 63 1.15 -10.06 13.02
C PHE A 63 1.96 -10.22 14.32
N LEU A 64 1.48 -9.68 15.46
CA LEU A 64 2.24 -9.59 16.71
C LEU A 64 2.74 -10.94 17.26
N LYS A 65 2.15 -12.06 16.83
CA LYS A 65 2.50 -13.41 17.27
C LYS A 65 3.23 -14.25 16.22
N VAL A 66 3.49 -13.69 15.03
CA VAL A 66 4.14 -14.43 13.94
C VAL A 66 5.60 -14.70 14.25
N PHE A 67 6.30 -13.74 14.85
CA PHE A 67 7.69 -13.86 15.25
C PHE A 67 7.87 -13.59 16.74
N GLN A 68 8.90 -14.21 17.32
CA GLN A 68 9.34 -13.91 18.67
C GLN A 68 9.98 -12.51 18.72
N VAL A 69 9.89 -11.84 19.87
CA VAL A 69 10.47 -10.50 20.05
C VAL A 69 11.99 -10.60 20.12
N SER A 70 12.69 -9.90 19.22
CA SER A 70 14.15 -9.75 19.26
C SER A 70 14.53 -8.47 20.01
N LYS A 71 15.20 -8.62 21.16
CA LYS A 71 15.76 -7.48 21.92
C LYS A 71 17.14 -7.14 21.37
N VAL A 72 17.45 -5.85 21.24
CA VAL A 72 18.76 -5.34 20.82
C VAL A 72 19.20 -4.31 21.85
N GLU A 73 20.22 -4.60 22.68
CA GLU A 73 20.71 -3.77 23.79
C GLU A 73 19.63 -2.99 24.56
N SER A 74 19.24 -1.80 24.10
CA SER A 74 18.20 -0.94 24.69
C SER A 74 16.85 -0.95 23.96
N GLY A 75 16.80 -1.37 22.69
CA GLY A 75 15.63 -1.35 21.81
C GLY A 75 15.02 -2.71 21.48
N ILE A 76 13.97 -2.66 20.66
CA ILE A 76 13.24 -3.84 20.20
C ILE A 76 13.18 -3.84 18.68
N PHE A 77 13.76 -4.86 18.06
CA PHE A 77 13.62 -5.09 16.63
C PHE A 77 12.32 -5.85 16.37
N GLU A 78 11.27 -5.13 15.93
CA GLU A 78 9.94 -5.71 15.68
C GLU A 78 9.84 -6.30 14.26
N TRP A 79 10.27 -7.56 14.08
CA TRP A 79 10.08 -8.32 12.83
C TRP A 79 8.62 -8.36 12.36
N THR A 80 7.69 -8.37 13.30
CA THR A 80 6.24 -8.38 13.06
C THR A 80 5.76 -7.09 12.39
N THR A 81 6.37 -5.94 12.70
CA THR A 81 6.04 -4.65 12.08
C THR A 81 6.58 -4.58 10.65
N LEU A 82 7.80 -5.09 10.40
CA LEU A 82 8.33 -5.20 9.03
C LEU A 82 7.49 -6.15 8.17
N LEU A 83 7.03 -7.27 8.74
CA LEU A 83 6.11 -8.17 8.06
C LEU A 83 4.78 -7.47 7.72
N ALA A 84 4.23 -6.69 8.65
CA ALA A 84 3.01 -5.93 8.40
C ALA A 84 3.18 -4.99 7.20
N MET A 85 4.26 -4.20 7.17
CA MET A 85 4.58 -3.31 6.05
C MET A 85 4.63 -4.06 4.71
N PHE A 86 5.38 -5.18 4.68
CA PHE A 86 5.49 -5.99 3.48
C PHE A 86 4.12 -6.54 3.01
N VAL A 87 3.29 -7.03 3.94
CA VAL A 87 1.96 -7.57 3.60
C VAL A 87 1.03 -6.47 3.07
N PHE A 88 0.99 -5.29 3.71
CA PHE A 88 0.19 -4.18 3.21
C PHE A 88 0.65 -3.71 1.83
N PHE A 89 1.96 -3.65 1.58
CA PHE A 89 2.49 -3.36 0.25
C PHE A 89 2.01 -4.38 -0.80
N LEU A 90 2.09 -5.68 -0.50
CA LEU A 90 1.61 -6.73 -1.41
C LEU A 90 0.11 -6.63 -1.68
N ILE A 91 -0.70 -6.35 -0.64
CA ILE A 91 -2.15 -6.18 -0.78
C ILE A 91 -2.45 -4.99 -1.70
N ALA A 92 -1.85 -3.83 -1.44
CA ALA A 92 -2.05 -2.64 -2.26
C ALA A 92 -1.61 -2.86 -3.71
N TRP A 93 -0.45 -3.48 -3.91
CA TRP A 93 0.04 -3.86 -5.24
C TRP A 93 -0.92 -4.80 -5.96
N GLY A 94 -1.45 -5.82 -5.26
CA GLY A 94 -2.45 -6.74 -5.78
C GLY A 94 -3.76 -6.06 -6.18
N ILE A 95 -4.28 -5.15 -5.36
CA ILE A 95 -5.49 -4.36 -5.66
C ILE A 95 -5.27 -3.50 -6.91
N VAL A 96 -4.13 -2.82 -7.02
CA VAL A 96 -3.79 -2.02 -8.19
C VAL A 96 -3.66 -2.91 -9.44
N LYS A 97 -3.04 -4.09 -9.34
CA LYS A 97 -2.97 -5.04 -10.46
C LYS A 97 -4.36 -5.51 -10.91
N LEU A 98 -5.28 -5.74 -9.97
CA LEU A 98 -6.65 -6.14 -10.28
C LEU A 98 -7.37 -5.05 -11.07
N PHE A 99 -7.22 -3.77 -10.69
CA PHE A 99 -7.74 -2.63 -11.44
C PHE A 99 -7.29 -2.67 -12.91
N PHE A 100 -6.00 -2.91 -13.17
CA PHE A 100 -5.50 -2.99 -14.54
C PHE A 100 -5.97 -4.23 -15.30
N MET A 101 -6.19 -5.36 -14.61
CA MET A 101 -6.66 -6.60 -15.23
C MET A 101 -8.14 -6.55 -15.62
N SER A 102 -8.98 -5.80 -14.89
CA SER A 102 -10.41 -5.62 -15.22
C SER A 102 -10.66 -4.82 -16.51
N LYS A 103 -9.61 -4.34 -17.20
CA LYS A 103 -9.70 -3.71 -18.51
C LYS A 103 -10.02 -4.79 -19.55
N THR A 104 -11.28 -4.91 -19.97
CA THR A 104 -11.64 -5.80 -21.07
C THR A 104 -10.93 -5.34 -22.35
N VAL A 105 -10.35 -6.28 -23.10
CA VAL A 105 -9.90 -6.01 -24.47
C VAL A 105 -11.13 -5.65 -25.27
N SER A 106 -11.38 -4.35 -25.50
CA SER A 106 -12.56 -3.94 -26.26
C SER A 106 -12.46 -4.53 -27.66
N THR A 107 -13.38 -5.41 -28.00
CA THR A 107 -13.52 -6.07 -29.31
C THR A 107 -13.51 -5.06 -30.45
N THR A 108 -13.90 -3.81 -30.17
CA THR A 108 -13.84 -2.65 -31.07
C THR A 108 -12.42 -2.21 -31.45
N GLU A 109 -11.45 -2.32 -30.53
CA GLU A 109 -10.04 -1.98 -30.80
C GLU A 109 -9.33 -3.11 -31.56
N ALA A 110 -9.75 -4.37 -31.33
CA ALA A 110 -9.33 -5.51 -32.12
C ALA A 110 -9.90 -5.45 -33.56
N ALA A 111 -11.18 -5.10 -33.71
CA ALA A 111 -11.82 -4.91 -35.02
C ALA A 111 -11.18 -3.76 -35.81
N ALA A 112 -10.91 -2.62 -35.17
CA ALA A 112 -10.24 -1.49 -35.82
C ALA A 112 -8.79 -1.79 -36.27
N LYS A 113 -8.10 -2.74 -35.63
CA LYS A 113 -6.78 -3.20 -36.08
C LYS A 113 -6.84 -4.18 -37.25
N LEU A 114 -7.96 -4.88 -37.44
CA LEU A 114 -8.17 -5.78 -38.57
C LEU A 114 -8.54 -4.99 -39.84
N ASP A 115 -9.40 -3.97 -39.73
CA ASP A 115 -9.80 -3.13 -40.87
C ASP A 115 -8.68 -2.24 -41.41
N LYS A 116 -7.67 -1.91 -40.59
CA LYS A 116 -6.53 -1.08 -41.01
C LYS A 116 -5.44 -1.84 -41.76
N ASN A 117 -5.51 -3.18 -41.75
CA ASN A 117 -4.57 -4.08 -42.40
C ASN A 117 -5.18 -4.79 -43.64
N ASN A 118 -6.42 -4.46 -44.01
CA ASN A 118 -7.05 -4.79 -45.29
C ASN A 118 -7.15 -3.54 -46.17
#